data_AF-A0A7W0WGG2-F1
#
_entry.id   AF-A0A7W0WGG2-F1
#
_cell.length_a   1.000
_cell.length_b   1.000
_cell.length_c   1.000
_cell.angle_alpha   90.00
_cell.angle_beta   90.00
_cell.angle_gamma   90.00
#
_symmetry.space_group_name_H-M   'P 1'
#
loop_
_entity.id
_entity.type
_entity.pdbx_description
1 polymer ?
#
loop_
_entity_poly.entity_id
_entity_poly.type
_entity_poly.pdbx_seq_one_letter_code
_entity_poly.pdbx_strand_id
1 'polypeptide(L)'
;CYPGQEPIARLHYRGRANRGLRVLELDELPEPEAELVYGGKSVGRITSAARTDDGGVALAYVRREVPEDAELVCGSALARQAVA
;
A
#
# COMPACT_ATOMS: atom_id res chain seq x y z
N CYS A 1 -6.72 24.13 19.17
CA CYS A 1 -5.39 23.54 18.90
C CYS A 1 -5.33 22.11 19.43
N TYR A 2 -4.72 21.18 18.71
CA TYR A 2 -4.49 19.79 19.17
C TYR A 2 -2.99 19.41 19.02
N PRO A 3 -2.49 18.42 19.80
CA PRO A 3 -1.10 17.97 19.68
C PRO A 3 -0.78 17.48 18.26
N GLY A 4 0.31 17.97 17.66
CA GLY A 4 0.70 17.60 16.29
C GLY A 4 -0.07 18.31 15.18
N GLN A 5 -0.86 19.36 15.48
CA GLN A 5 -1.55 20.14 14.45
C GLN A 5 -0.59 20.77 13.42
N GLU A 6 0.59 21.23 13.83
CA GLU A 6 1.55 21.88 12.94
C GLU A 6 2.10 20.92 11.87
N PRO A 7 2.59 19.70 12.21
CA PRO A 7 3.02 18.76 11.18
C PRO A 7 1.87 18.28 10.29
N ILE A 8 0.67 18.09 10.82
CA ILE A 8 -0.51 17.72 10.02
C ILE A 8 -0.88 18.82 9.03
N ALA A 9 -0.99 20.08 9.49
CA ALA A 9 -1.28 21.22 8.64
C ALA A 9 -0.18 21.43 7.57
N ARG A 10 1.09 21.28 7.95
CA ARG A 10 2.21 21.37 7.00
C ARG A 10 2.11 20.30 5.93
N LEU A 11 1.83 19.04 6.31
CA LEU A 11 1.68 17.95 5.36
C LEU A 11 0.49 18.18 4.41
N HIS A 12 -0.65 18.62 4.93
CA HIS A 12 -1.87 18.81 4.16
C HIS A 12 -1.80 20.01 3.18
N TYR A 13 -1.27 21.15 3.62
CA TYR A 13 -1.29 22.39 2.81
C TYR A 13 -0.02 22.64 1.99
N ARG A 14 1.13 22.12 2.43
CA ARG A 14 2.45 22.40 1.80
C ARG A 14 3.25 21.15 1.48
N GLY A 15 2.86 20.02 2.05
CA GLY A 15 3.55 18.76 1.90
C GLY A 15 2.92 17.86 0.85
N ARG A 16 3.61 16.75 0.60
CA ARG A 16 3.10 15.62 -0.16
C ARG A 16 3.52 14.38 0.59
N ALA A 17 2.57 13.52 0.95
CA ALA A 17 2.90 12.26 1.59
C ALA A 17 3.72 11.39 0.62
N ASN A 18 4.84 10.86 1.10
CA ASN A 18 5.70 9.99 0.29
C ASN A 18 5.07 8.61 0.04
N ARG A 19 4.06 8.24 0.83
CA ARG A 19 3.31 6.99 0.71
C ARG A 19 1.81 7.27 0.83
N GLY A 20 1.02 6.51 0.10
CA GLY A 20 -0.44 6.47 0.23
C GLY A 20 -0.89 5.11 0.74
N LEU A 21 -2.00 5.09 1.48
CA LEU A 21 -2.68 3.84 1.82
C LEU A 21 -3.41 3.33 0.57
N ARG A 22 -3.21 2.06 0.23
CA ARG A 22 -3.88 1.38 -0.89
C ARG A 22 -4.61 0.14 -0.41
N VAL A 23 -5.73 -0.14 -1.06
CA VAL A 23 -6.40 -1.45 -1.01
C VAL A 23 -5.84 -2.26 -2.18
N LEU A 24 -5.37 -3.46 -1.89
CA LEU A 24 -4.77 -4.37 -2.86
C LEU A 24 -5.58 -5.66 -2.94
N GLU A 25 -5.83 -6.12 -4.15
CA GLU A 25 -6.28 -7.48 -4.43
C GLU A 25 -5.04 -8.35 -4.64
N LEU A 26 -5.06 -9.55 -4.06
CA LEU A 26 -4.00 -10.55 -4.18
C LEU A 26 -4.58 -11.89 -4.60
N ASP A 27 -3.81 -12.63 -5.40
CA ASP A 27 -4.17 -13.99 -5.82
C ASP A 27 -4.12 -14.99 -4.65
N GLU A 28 -3.32 -14.70 -3.62
CA GLU A 28 -3.22 -15.49 -2.40
C GLU A 28 -2.99 -14.61 -1.16
N LEU A 29 -3.22 -15.15 0.04
CA LEU A 29 -3.03 -14.40 1.28
C LEU A 29 -1.53 -14.22 1.54
N PRO A 30 -1.02 -12.99 1.68
CA PRO A 30 0.39 -12.75 1.93
C PRO A 30 0.77 -13.08 3.37
N GLU A 31 2.08 -13.30 3.59
CA GLU A 31 2.64 -13.34 4.94
C GLU A 31 2.45 -12.00 5.67
N PRO A 32 2.33 -11.99 7.01
CA PRO A 32 2.29 -10.76 7.78
C PRO A 32 3.50 -9.88 7.48
N GLU A 33 3.27 -8.58 7.31
CA GLU A 33 4.32 -7.62 6.96
C GLU A 33 5.08 -7.95 5.65
N ALA A 34 4.45 -8.67 4.70
CA ALA A 34 5.08 -8.96 3.42
C ALA A 34 5.43 -7.66 2.66
N GLU A 35 6.66 -7.60 2.16
CA GLU A 35 7.18 -6.48 1.38
C GLU A 35 6.53 -6.42 -0.01
N LEU A 36 6.29 -5.20 -0.50
CA LEU A 36 5.82 -4.94 -1.85
C LEU A 36 6.97 -4.43 -2.71
N VAL A 37 7.19 -5.09 -3.84
CA VAL A 37 8.27 -4.80 -4.78
C VAL A 37 7.69 -4.35 -6.12
N TYR A 38 8.27 -3.28 -6.68
CA TYR A 38 7.96 -2.78 -8.02
C TYR A 38 9.27 -2.38 -8.72
N GLY A 39 9.47 -2.84 -9.95
CA GLY A 39 10.71 -2.57 -10.70
C GLY A 39 11.99 -3.00 -9.97
N GLY A 40 11.92 -4.09 -9.20
CA GLY A 40 13.04 -4.61 -8.40
C GLY A 40 13.35 -3.83 -7.12
N LYS A 41 12.50 -2.88 -6.72
CA LYS A 41 12.70 -2.07 -5.51
C LYS A 41 11.55 -2.26 -4.51
N SER A 42 11.89 -2.26 -3.23
CA SER A 42 10.92 -2.17 -2.14
C SER A 42 10.17 -0.84 -2.18
N VAL A 43 8.85 -0.91 -2.34
CA VAL A 43 7.96 0.25 -2.47
C VAL A 43 6.90 0.30 -1.37
N GLY A 44 6.73 -0.75 -0.58
CA GLY A 44 5.63 -0.83 0.37
C GLY A 44 5.71 -2.05 1.25
N ARG A 45 4.71 -2.18 2.12
CA ARG A 45 4.52 -3.37 2.95
C ARG A 45 3.05 -3.52 3.29
N ILE A 46 2.60 -4.77 3.33
CA ILE A 46 1.25 -5.13 3.79
C ILE A 46 1.14 -4.84 5.29
N THR A 47 0.07 -4.16 5.69
CA THR A 47 -0.24 -3.90 7.11
C THR A 47 -1.33 -4.81 7.64
N SER A 48 -2.26 -5.22 6.79
CA SER A 48 -3.40 -6.07 7.15
C SER A 48 -3.88 -6.80 5.91
N ALA A 49 -4.31 -8.05 6.05
CA ALA A 49 -4.84 -8.84 4.95
C ALA A 49 -5.99 -9.73 5.44
N ALA A 50 -6.93 -10.01 4.55
CA ALA A 50 -8.05 -10.90 4.77
C ALA A 50 -8.26 -11.78 3.53
N ARG A 51 -8.69 -13.03 3.75
CA ARG A 51 -9.04 -13.95 2.67
C ARG A 51 -10.39 -13.57 2.06
N THR A 52 -10.49 -13.69 0.74
CA THR A 52 -11.73 -13.57 -0.04
C THR A 52 -11.98 -14.87 -0.80
N ASP A 53 -13.12 -14.98 -1.48
CA ASP A 53 -13.42 -16.16 -2.31
C ASP A 53 -12.48 -16.26 -3.53
N ASP A 54 -12.02 -15.12 -4.06
CA ASP A 54 -11.15 -15.02 -5.24
C ASP A 54 -9.66 -14.84 -4.89
N GLY A 55 -9.26 -15.01 -3.62
CA GLY A 55 -7.88 -14.85 -3.17
C GLY A 55 -7.78 -14.10 -1.84
N GLY A 56 -7.28 -12.87 -1.88
CA GLY A 56 -7.17 -12.01 -0.70
C GLY A 56 -7.30 -10.52 -1.00
N VAL A 57 -7.64 -9.76 0.04
CA VAL A 57 -7.62 -8.29 0.05
C VAL A 57 -6.68 -7.82 1.14
N ALA A 58 -5.91 -6.77 0.88
CA ALA A 58 -4.98 -6.22 1.85
C ALA A 58 -4.91 -4.70 1.84
N LEU A 59 -4.41 -4.16 2.94
CA LEU A 59 -4.04 -2.76 3.10
C LEU A 59 -2.51 -2.63 3.09
N ALA A 60 -1.99 -1.62 2.42
CA ALA A 60 -0.57 -1.33 2.39
C ALA A 60 -0.25 0.16 2.22
N TYR A 61 0.85 0.61 2.81
CA TYR A 61 1.44 1.92 2.50
C TYR A 61 2.45 1.80 1.36
N VAL A 62 2.06 2.26 0.17
CA VAL A 62 2.87 2.19 -1.05
C VAL A 62 3.44 3.56 -1.39
N ARG A 63 4.70 3.61 -1.86
CA ARG A 63 5.32 4.85 -2.34
C ARG A 63 4.45 5.52 -3.40
N ARG A 64 4.30 6.83 -3.28
CA ARG A 64 3.51 7.68 -4.18
C ARG A 64 3.93 7.59 -5.65
N GLU A 65 5.21 7.32 -5.91
CA GLU A 65 5.76 7.26 -7.27
C GLU A 65 5.34 6.00 -8.05
N VAL A 66 4.79 5.00 -7.38
CA VAL A 66 4.26 3.78 -7.99
C VAL A 66 2.94 4.11 -8.70
N PRO A 67 2.76 3.77 -9.99
CA PRO A 67 1.48 3.95 -10.68
C PRO A 67 0.32 3.23 -9.98
N GLU A 68 -0.92 3.68 -10.19
CA GLU A 68 -2.11 3.02 -9.60
C GLU A 68 -2.41 1.67 -10.24
N ASP A 69 -2.15 1.56 -11.55
CA ASP A 69 -2.27 0.34 -12.36
C ASP A 69 -1.04 -0.57 -12.27
N ALA A 70 -0.08 -0.25 -11.40
CA ALA A 70 1.12 -1.06 -11.22
C ALA A 70 0.79 -2.42 -10.60
N GLU A 71 1.36 -3.46 -11.19
CA GLU A 71 1.42 -4.79 -10.59
C GLU A 71 2.62 -4.88 -9.64
N LEU A 72 2.35 -5.27 -8.39
CA LEU A 72 3.34 -5.36 -7.31
C LEU A 72 3.59 -6.83 -6.98
N VAL A 73 4.84 -7.14 -6.67
CA VAL A 73 5.21 -8.48 -6.17
C VAL A 73 5.17 -8.46 -4.65
N CYS A 74 4.50 -9.43 -4.04
CA CYS A 74 4.38 -9.61 -2.61
C CYS A 74 4.78 -11.04 -2.22
N GLY A 75 6.07 -11.28 -1.99
CA GLY A 75 6.59 -12.64 -1.83
C GLY A 75 6.39 -13.45 -3.11
N SER A 76 5.59 -14.52 -3.04
CA SER A 76 5.15 -15.32 -4.20
C SER A 76 3.89 -14.79 -4.89
N ALA A 77 3.14 -13.89 -4.24
CA ALA A 77 1.87 -13.38 -4.73
C ALA A 77 2.05 -12.13 -5.62
N LEU A 78 1.10 -11.93 -6.54
CA LEU A 78 0.92 -10.64 -7.21
C LEU A 78 -0.14 -9.83 -6.48
N ALA A 79 0.05 -8.52 -6.46
CA ALA A 79 -0.88 -7.57 -5.85
C ALA A 79 -1.16 -6.41 -6.81
N ARG A 80 -2.44 -6.08 -6.98
CA ARG A 80 -2.90 -4.95 -7.80
C ARG A 80 -3.80 -4.05 -6.99
N GLN A 81 -3.84 -2.76 -7.30
CA GLN A 81 -4.76 -1.84 -6.64
C GLN A 81 -6.20 -2.23 -6.98
N ALA A 82 -7.03 -2.40 -5.94
CA ALA A 82 -8.46 -2.65 -6.12
C ALA A 82 -9.08 -1.46 -6.87
N VAL A 83 -9.92 -1.76 -7.87
CA VAL A 83 -10.65 -0.73 -8.61
C VAL A 83 -11.79 -0.23 -7.73
N ALA A 84 -11.91 1.09 -7.58
CA ALA A 84 -13.00 1.72 -6.82
C ALA A 84 -14.34 1.69 -7.58
#